data_AF-A0A454A6N2-F1
#
_entry.id   AF-A0A454A6N2-F1
#
_cell.length_a   1.000
_cell.length_b   1.000
_cell.length_c   1.000
_cell.angle_alpha   90.00
_cell.angle_beta   90.00
_cell.angle_gamma   90.00
#
_symmetry.space_group_name_H-M   'P 1'
#
loop_
_entity.id
_entity.type
_entity.pdbx_description
1 polymer ?
#
loop_
_entity_poly.entity_id
_entity_poly.type
_entity_poly.pdbx_seq_one_letter_code
_entity_poly.pdbx_strand_id
1 'polypeptide(L)'
;MLAEFCRQKRPAAWEAHHPLERALHALVVRHQALTDMHRQELKRTETAREVQRPSIDAHLLWLEAELKRLEKQIKDLTDDDPDMKHRRKLLESIPGIGEKTSAVLLAYMV
;
A
#
# COMPACT_ATOMS: atom_id res chain seq x y z
N MET A 1 -18.66 30.00 3.26
CA MET A 1 -19.35 28.69 3.43
C MET A 1 -18.52 27.68 4.23
N LEU A 2 -17.22 27.46 3.94
CA LEU A 2 -16.37 26.53 4.73
C LEU A 2 -16.05 27.02 6.16
N ALA A 3 -15.73 28.31 6.34
CA ALA A 3 -15.43 28.87 7.67
C ALA A 3 -16.62 28.80 8.64
N GLU A 4 -17.84 29.02 8.12
CA GLU A 4 -19.09 28.91 8.88
C GLU A 4 -19.33 27.46 9.33
N PHE A 5 -19.12 26.51 8.42
CA PHE A 5 -19.24 25.08 8.68
C PHE A 5 -18.23 24.60 9.73
N CYS A 6 -16.96 25.01 9.61
CA CYS A 6 -15.92 24.69 10.59
C CYS A 6 -16.23 25.30 11.98
N ARG A 7 -16.77 26.54 12.04
CA ARG A 7 -17.20 27.15 13.30
C ARG A 7 -18.33 26.37 13.96
N GLN A 8 -19.31 25.90 13.19
CA GLN A 8 -20.43 25.14 13.73
C GLN A 8 -20.03 23.72 14.16
N LYS A 9 -19.21 23.03 13.35
CA LYS A 9 -18.83 21.64 13.61
C LYS A 9 -17.67 21.49 14.58
N ARG A 10 -16.86 22.53 14.76
CA ARG A 10 -15.67 22.55 15.64
C ARG A 10 -14.85 21.25 15.49
N PRO A 11 -14.47 20.86 14.26
CA PRO A 11 -13.70 19.65 14.06
C PRO A 11 -12.37 19.74 14.82
N ALA A 12 -11.83 18.60 15.21
CA ALA A 12 -10.49 18.55 15.78
C ALA A 12 -9.48 19.20 14.82
N ALA A 13 -8.44 19.81 15.39
CA ALA A 13 -7.34 20.32 14.59
C ALA A 13 -6.73 19.18 13.80
N TRP A 14 -6.42 19.42 12.53
CA TRP A 14 -5.69 18.45 11.74
C TRP A 14 -4.27 18.32 12.30
N GLU A 15 -3.84 17.08 12.53
CA GLU A 15 -2.48 16.75 12.94
C GLU A 15 -1.78 16.00 11.81
N ALA A 16 -0.50 16.28 11.62
CA ALA A 16 0.29 15.54 10.65
C ALA A 16 0.48 14.10 11.13
N HIS A 17 0.26 13.15 10.22
CA HIS A 17 0.51 11.72 10.45
C HIS A 17 1.86 11.45 11.10
N HIS A 18 1.91 10.46 11.98
CA HIS A 18 3.17 10.03 12.59
C HIS A 18 4.17 9.60 11.49
N PRO A 19 5.50 9.82 11.64
CA PRO A 19 6.47 9.46 10.61
C PRO A 19 6.37 8.01 10.11
N LEU A 20 6.02 7.09 11.01
CA LEU A 20 5.80 5.68 10.68
C LEU A 20 4.60 5.48 9.76
N GLU A 21 3.47 6.12 10.05
CA GLU A 21 2.26 6.07 9.21
C GLU A 21 2.52 6.64 7.82
N ARG A 22 3.29 7.74 7.72
CA ARG A 22 3.70 8.31 6.42
C ARG A 22 4.57 7.35 5.62
N ALA A 23 5.51 6.67 6.28
CA ALA A 23 6.36 5.66 5.65
C ALA A 23 5.54 4.46 5.16
N LEU A 24 4.63 3.95 5.99
CA LEU A 24 3.73 2.87 5.64
C LEU A 24 2.86 3.23 4.43
N HIS A 25 2.25 4.42 4.45
CA HIS A 25 1.46 4.93 3.33
C HIS A 25 2.28 5.02 2.04
N ALA A 26 3.50 5.56 2.09
CA ALA A 26 4.37 5.63 0.92
C ALA A 26 4.70 4.25 0.34
N LEU A 27 4.97 3.25 1.20
CA LEU A 27 5.25 1.88 0.76
C LEU A 27 4.02 1.20 0.15
N VAL A 28 2.83 1.39 0.75
CA VAL A 28 1.56 0.85 0.21
C VAL A 28 1.23 1.47 -1.15
N VAL A 29 1.34 2.79 -1.29
CA VAL A 29 1.12 3.47 -2.58
C VAL A 29 2.11 2.97 -3.64
N ARG A 30 3.38 2.78 -3.28
CA ARG A 30 4.40 2.24 -4.19
C ARG A 30 4.09 0.81 -4.60
N HIS A 31 3.69 -0.05 -3.67
CA HIS A 31 3.31 -1.44 -3.95
C HIS A 31 2.12 -1.51 -4.91
N GLN A 32 1.11 -0.67 -4.73
CA GLN A 32 -0.05 -0.59 -5.63
C GLN A 32 0.38 -0.18 -7.05
N ALA A 33 1.22 0.85 -7.17
CA ALA A 33 1.72 1.30 -8.46
C ALA A 33 2.48 0.19 -9.22
N LEU A 34 3.31 -0.58 -8.52
CA LEU A 34 4.05 -1.70 -9.13
C LEU A 34 3.14 -2.89 -9.47
N THR A 35 2.10 -3.14 -8.66
CA THR A 35 1.08 -4.15 -8.97
C THR A 35 0.37 -3.81 -10.28
N ASP A 36 0.06 -2.54 -10.51
CA ASP A 36 -0.59 -2.10 -11.74
C ASP A 36 0.35 -2.17 -12.96
N MET A 37 1.64 -1.84 -12.79
CA MET A 37 2.65 -2.06 -13.82
C MET A 37 2.80 -3.55 -14.17
N HIS A 38 2.83 -4.43 -13.17
CA HIS A 38 2.91 -5.87 -13.37
C HIS A 38 1.72 -6.41 -14.14
N ARG A 39 0.49 -5.99 -13.78
CA ARG A 39 -0.72 -6.30 -14.55
C ARG A 39 -0.65 -5.81 -15.99
N GLN A 40 -0.07 -4.62 -16.20
CA GLN A 40 0.10 -4.07 -17.54
C GLN A 40 1.07 -4.92 -18.37
N GLU A 41 2.22 -5.31 -17.82
CA GLU A 41 3.18 -6.17 -18.52
C GLU A 41 2.63 -7.56 -18.82
N LEU A 42 1.92 -8.17 -17.86
CA LEU A 42 1.23 -9.44 -18.10
C LEU A 42 0.30 -9.36 -19.32
N LYS A 43 -0.53 -8.32 -19.39
CA LYS A 43 -1.40 -8.09 -20.56
C LYS A 43 -0.61 -7.86 -21.85
N ARG A 44 0.56 -7.19 -21.78
CA ARG A 44 1.41 -7.01 -22.97
C ARG A 44 1.90 -8.35 -23.53
N THR A 45 2.16 -9.36 -22.68
CA THR A 45 2.62 -10.67 -23.17
C THR A 45 1.64 -11.36 -24.12
N GLU A 46 0.35 -11.06 -24.04
CA GLU A 46 -0.70 -11.64 -24.88
C GLU A 46 -0.61 -11.19 -26.35
N THR A 47 -0.03 -10.00 -26.59
CA THR A 47 0.00 -9.37 -27.93
C THR A 47 1.42 -8.98 -28.39
N ALA A 48 2.43 -9.21 -27.54
CA ALA A 48 3.82 -8.86 -27.81
C ALA A 48 4.41 -9.66 -28.98
N ARG A 49 5.17 -8.97 -29.83
CA ARG A 49 6.00 -9.62 -30.86
C ARG A 49 7.19 -10.30 -30.20
N GLU A 50 7.74 -11.35 -30.81
CA GLU A 50 8.88 -12.11 -30.25
C GLU A 50 10.06 -11.19 -29.87
N VAL A 51 10.35 -10.18 -30.68
CA VAL A 51 11.43 -9.21 -30.42
C VAL A 51 11.26 -8.38 -29.13
N GLN A 52 10.03 -8.24 -28.63
CA GLN A 52 9.74 -7.52 -27.38
C GLN A 52 9.76 -8.44 -26.15
N ARG A 53 9.60 -9.75 -26.35
CA ARG A 53 9.38 -10.73 -25.28
C ARG A 53 10.50 -10.74 -24.22
N PRO A 54 11.80 -10.73 -24.59
CA PRO A 54 12.87 -10.71 -23.59
C PRO A 54 12.83 -9.49 -22.67
N SER A 55 12.45 -8.32 -23.19
CA SER A 55 12.34 -7.10 -22.38
C SER A 55 11.16 -7.15 -21.42
N ILE A 56 10.02 -7.70 -21.86
CA ILE A 56 8.80 -7.81 -21.04
C ILE A 56 9.03 -8.82 -19.92
N ASP A 57 9.60 -9.98 -20.25
CA ASP A 57 9.87 -11.04 -19.27
C ASP A 57 10.89 -10.58 -18.21
N ALA A 58 11.91 -9.82 -18.61
CA ALA A 58 12.86 -9.22 -17.67
C ALA A 58 12.19 -8.20 -16.74
N HIS A 59 11.27 -7.39 -17.25
CA HIS A 59 10.53 -6.41 -16.43
C HIS A 59 9.57 -7.11 -15.46
N LEU A 60 8.86 -8.15 -15.89
CA LEU A 60 8.01 -8.97 -15.03
C LEU A 60 8.80 -9.57 -13.87
N LEU A 61 9.95 -10.19 -14.16
CA LEU A 61 10.81 -10.78 -13.14
C LEU A 61 11.26 -9.74 -12.10
N TRP A 62 11.65 -8.54 -12.57
CA TRP A 62 12.04 -7.45 -11.68
C TRP A 62 10.85 -6.97 -10.83
N LEU A 63 9.68 -6.78 -11.44
CA LEU A 63 8.46 -6.33 -10.75
C LEU A 63 8.04 -7.32 -9.65
N GLU A 64 8.08 -8.62 -9.92
CA GLU A 64 7.76 -9.66 -8.93
C GLU A 64 8.71 -9.64 -7.74
N ALA A 65 10.02 -9.51 -8.00
CA ALA A 65 11.03 -9.42 -6.95
C ALA A 65 10.85 -8.16 -6.09
N GLU A 66 10.58 -7.03 -6.73
CA GLU A 66 10.37 -5.76 -6.05
C GLU A 66 9.08 -5.74 -5.23
N LEU A 67 7.99 -6.31 -5.75
CA LEU A 67 6.73 -6.48 -5.00
C LEU A 67 6.94 -7.29 -3.73
N LYS A 68 7.66 -8.43 -3.81
CA LYS A 68 8.01 -9.24 -2.62
C LYS A 68 8.86 -8.46 -1.63
N ARG A 69 9.81 -7.66 -2.11
CA ARG A 69 10.65 -6.81 -1.25
C ARG A 69 9.82 -5.79 -0.49
N LEU A 70 8.87 -5.12 -1.17
CA LEU A 70 7.97 -4.14 -0.56
C LEU A 70 7.00 -4.78 0.43
N GLU A 71 6.43 -5.94 0.11
CA GLU A 71 5.56 -6.69 1.03
C GLU A 71 6.30 -7.01 2.34
N LYS A 72 7.58 -7.41 2.24
CA LYS A 72 8.42 -7.62 3.42
C LYS A 72 8.65 -6.32 4.21
N GLN A 73 8.98 -5.22 3.54
CA GLN A 73 9.22 -3.93 4.23
C GLN A 73 7.97 -3.41 4.95
N ILE A 74 6.79 -3.55 4.34
CA ILE A 74 5.50 -3.18 4.96
C ILE A 74 5.25 -4.04 6.21
N LYS A 75 5.53 -5.33 6.12
CA LYS A 75 5.41 -6.24 7.25
C LYS A 75 6.37 -5.87 8.38
N ASP A 76 7.66 -5.71 8.07
CA ASP A 76 8.70 -5.38 9.05
C ASP A 76 8.34 -4.05 9.77
N LEU A 77 7.94 -3.02 9.01
CA LEU A 77 7.54 -1.72 9.57
C LEU A 77 6.34 -1.80 10.52
N THR A 78 5.40 -2.73 10.29
CA THR A 78 4.22 -2.92 11.14
C THR A 78 4.44 -3.92 12.27
N ASP A 79 5.46 -4.77 12.19
CA ASP A 79 5.86 -5.71 13.24
C ASP A 79 6.77 -5.08 14.30
N ASP A 80 7.59 -4.11 13.90
CA ASP A 80 8.56 -3.41 14.77
C ASP A 80 7.90 -2.36 15.69
N ASP A 81 6.65 -1.97 15.42
CA ASP A 81 5.89 -1.02 16.24
C ASP A 81 4.75 -1.73 17.00
N PRO A 82 4.75 -1.72 18.35
CA PRO A 82 3.73 -2.39 19.16
C PRO A 82 2.29 -1.89 18.92
N ASP A 83 2.11 -0.59 18.66
CA ASP A 83 0.78 0.01 18.41
C ASP A 83 0.26 -0.45 17.04
N MET A 84 1.08 -0.38 16.00
CA MET A 84 0.73 -0.87 14.67
C MET A 84 0.41 -2.36 14.67
N LYS A 85 1.19 -3.16 15.41
CA LYS A 85 0.94 -4.58 15.57
C LYS A 85 -0.39 -4.85 16.27
N HIS A 86 -0.75 -4.03 17.26
CA HIS A 86 -2.04 -4.12 17.94
C HIS A 86 -3.19 -3.75 16.99
N ARG A 87 -3.10 -2.60 16.30
CA ARG A 87 -4.12 -2.13 15.34
C ARG A 87 -4.33 -3.13 14.19
N ARG A 88 -3.25 -3.72 13.66
CA ARG A 88 -3.31 -4.79 12.66
C ARG A 88 -4.08 -6.01 13.15
N LYS A 89 -3.76 -6.52 14.34
CA LYS A 89 -4.46 -7.68 14.92
C LYS A 89 -5.96 -7.42 15.12
N LEU A 90 -6.32 -6.19 15.51
CA LEU A 90 -7.72 -5.79 15.60
C LEU A 90 -8.41 -5.82 14.23
N LEU A 91 -7.77 -5.28 13.20
CA LEU A 91 -8.31 -5.31 11.83
C LEU A 91 -8.49 -6.75 11.32
N GLU A 92 -7.49 -7.61 11.52
CA GLU A 92 -7.51 -9.03 11.09
C GLU A 92 -8.50 -9.89 11.88
N SER A 93 -8.97 -9.42 13.04
CA SER A 93 -10.05 -10.10 13.77
C SER A 93 -11.41 -10.01 13.06
N ILE A 94 -11.56 -9.08 12.10
CA ILE A 94 -12.78 -8.91 11.31
C ILE A 94 -12.78 -9.97 10.20
N PRO A 95 -13.82 -10.83 10.12
CA PRO A 95 -13.91 -11.84 9.07
C PRO A 95 -13.81 -11.22 7.67
N GLY A 96 -12.87 -11.70 6.86
CA GLY A 96 -12.61 -11.20 5.50
C GLY A 96 -11.50 -10.14 5.41
N ILE A 97 -10.93 -9.68 6.52
CA ILE A 97 -9.75 -8.81 6.52
C ILE A 97 -8.50 -9.66 6.81
N GLY A 98 -7.60 -9.75 5.84
CA GLY A 98 -6.30 -10.41 6.01
C GLY A 98 -5.12 -9.43 5.98
N GLU A 99 -3.90 -9.95 6.14
CA GLU A 99 -2.65 -9.19 6.26
C GLU A 99 -2.45 -8.08 5.22
N LYS A 100 -2.75 -8.36 3.95
CA LYS A 100 -2.59 -7.35 2.88
C LYS A 100 -3.61 -6.21 3.02
N THR A 101 -4.87 -6.56 3.32
CA THR A 101 -5.95 -5.59 3.48
C THR A 101 -5.75 -4.77 4.75
N SER A 102 -5.31 -5.39 5.85
CA SER A 102 -5.03 -4.70 7.10
C SER A 102 -3.90 -3.68 6.94
N ALA A 103 -2.82 -4.02 6.23
CA ALA A 103 -1.73 -3.09 5.94
C ALA A 103 -2.18 -1.86 5.12
N VAL A 104 -3.05 -2.07 4.11
CA VAL A 104 -3.64 -0.97 3.34
C VAL A 104 -4.51 -0.11 4.24
N LEU A 105 -5.39 -0.69 5.06
CA LEU A 105 -6.25 0.08 5.96
C LEU A 105 -5.43 0.92 6.94
N LEU A 106 -4.39 0.36 7.55
CA LEU A 106 -3.48 1.08 8.44
C LEU A 106 -2.78 2.26 7.76
N ALA A 107 -2.44 2.14 6.48
CA ALA A 107 -1.83 3.22 5.72
C ALA A 107 -2.76 4.43 5.53
N TYR A 108 -4.08 4.25 5.60
CA TYR A 108 -5.08 5.31 5.35
C TYR A 108 -5.91 5.68 6.59
N MET A 109 -5.66 5.03 7.74
CA MET A 109 -6.31 5.38 9.00
C MET A 109 -5.65 6.61 9.62
N VAL A 110 -6.38 7.73 9.58
CA VAL A 110 -6.05 9.03 10.20
C VAL A 110 -6.68 9.11 11.59
#